data_AF-B7TIW5-F1
#
_entry.id   AF-B7TIW5-F1
#
_cell.length_a   1.000
_cell.length_b   1.000
_cell.length_c   1.000
_cell.angle_alpha   90.00
_cell.angle_beta   90.00
_cell.angle_gamma   90.00
#
_symmetry.space_group_name_H-M   'P 1'
#
loop_
_entity.id
_entity.type
_entity.pdbx_description
1 polymer ?
#
loop_
_entity_poly.entity_id
_entity_poly.type
_entity_poly.pdbx_seq_one_letter_code
_entity_poly.pdbx_strand_id
1 'polypeptide(L)'
;EGHGTGTAIGDPLEVTAVGNVFDGKGVLIGSVKPNVGHSEGASGITSLIKATLALERGIIPPNINFETPNPKIPWAKSKIAVPIQPTTWPTDRLPRASVNSFGIGGANAHVILESAESFKPRARQESQSSRVRPHLLTFSADHPDSLRESITQIEAYCQKDPSRLTDVAHTLGARRDHLAWRAYAVSEESGPIHVSQFVKTRSAPQLNFVFSGHGAQW
;
A
#
# COMPACT_ATOMS: atom_id res chain seq x y z
N GLU A 1 -9.18 -13.50 -6.59
CA GLU A 1 -10.17 -12.62 -5.95
C GLU A 1 -11.45 -12.67 -6.77
N GLY A 2 -12.42 -13.45 -6.31
CA GLY A 2 -13.70 -13.60 -6.99
C GLY A 2 -14.60 -12.37 -6.84
N HIS A 3 -15.60 -12.26 -7.69
CA HIS A 3 -16.71 -11.34 -7.50
C HIS A 3 -17.43 -11.67 -6.20
N GLY A 4 -17.67 -12.96 -5.91
CA GLY A 4 -17.85 -13.50 -4.56
C GLY A 4 -18.87 -12.76 -3.71
N THR A 5 -20.08 -12.60 -4.27
CA THR A 5 -21.21 -11.89 -3.64
C THR A 5 -21.90 -12.68 -2.53
N GLY A 6 -21.63 -13.98 -2.39
CA GLY A 6 -22.32 -14.82 -1.42
C GLY A 6 -23.71 -15.27 -1.91
N THR A 7 -24.00 -15.18 -3.21
CA THR A 7 -25.32 -15.50 -3.74
C THR A 7 -25.44 -16.99 -4.03
N ALA A 8 -26.60 -17.58 -3.71
CA ALA A 8 -26.84 -19.01 -3.86
C ALA A 8 -26.73 -19.53 -5.31
N ILE A 9 -26.90 -18.63 -6.30
CA ILE A 9 -26.80 -18.93 -7.73
C ILE A 9 -25.46 -18.44 -8.30
N GLY A 10 -25.02 -17.23 -7.95
CA GLY A 10 -23.83 -16.62 -8.54
C GLY A 10 -22.55 -17.32 -8.14
N ASP A 11 -22.40 -17.68 -6.86
CA ASP A 11 -21.15 -18.29 -6.38
C ASP A 11 -20.88 -19.65 -7.06
N PRO A 12 -21.85 -20.58 -7.22
CA PRO A 12 -21.62 -21.79 -8.00
C PRO A 12 -21.24 -21.56 -9.47
N LEU A 13 -21.87 -20.58 -10.13
CA LEU A 13 -21.54 -20.25 -11.52
C LEU A 13 -20.15 -19.66 -11.66
N GLU A 14 -19.77 -18.74 -10.77
CA GLU A 14 -18.45 -18.13 -10.76
C GLU A 14 -17.35 -19.18 -10.54
N VAL A 15 -17.48 -20.02 -9.49
CA VAL A 15 -16.45 -21.03 -9.18
C VAL A 15 -16.35 -22.05 -10.30
N THR A 16 -17.46 -22.43 -10.92
CA THR A 16 -17.44 -23.34 -12.08
C THR A 16 -16.72 -22.69 -13.27
N ALA A 17 -17.00 -21.42 -13.58
CA ALA A 17 -16.35 -20.70 -14.66
C ALA A 17 -14.82 -20.60 -14.44
N VAL A 18 -14.40 -20.27 -13.22
CA VAL A 18 -12.98 -20.26 -12.83
C VAL A 18 -12.37 -21.65 -13.00
N GLY A 19 -13.05 -22.70 -12.54
CA GLY A 19 -12.58 -24.09 -12.63
C GLY A 19 -12.36 -24.52 -14.08
N ASN A 20 -13.26 -24.13 -14.98
CA ASN A 20 -13.15 -24.44 -16.41
C ASN A 20 -11.97 -23.71 -17.08
N VAL A 21 -11.71 -22.45 -16.74
CA VAL A 21 -10.60 -21.67 -17.33
C VAL A 21 -9.24 -22.19 -16.89
N PHE A 22 -9.10 -22.52 -15.60
CA PHE A 22 -7.84 -23.01 -15.06
C PHE A 22 -7.65 -24.53 -15.20
N ASP A 23 -8.67 -25.25 -15.69
CA ASP A 23 -8.65 -26.66 -16.07
C ASP A 23 -7.85 -27.58 -15.11
N GLY A 24 -8.23 -27.55 -13.83
CA GLY A 24 -7.63 -28.42 -12.83
C GLY A 24 -6.16 -28.12 -12.48
N LYS A 25 -5.65 -26.91 -12.77
CA LYS A 25 -4.30 -26.45 -12.36
C LYS A 25 -4.16 -26.14 -10.86
N GLY A 26 -5.25 -26.16 -10.11
CA GLY A 26 -5.24 -25.83 -8.68
C GLY A 26 -5.14 -24.32 -8.46
N VAL A 27 -6.25 -23.68 -8.07
CA VAL A 27 -6.24 -22.24 -7.76
C VAL A 27 -6.91 -21.95 -6.44
N LEU A 28 -6.39 -20.93 -5.74
CA LEU A 28 -7.00 -20.40 -4.54
C LEU A 28 -8.00 -19.31 -4.92
N ILE A 29 -9.21 -19.38 -4.37
CA ILE A 29 -10.25 -18.36 -4.57
C ILE A 29 -10.69 -17.81 -3.21
N GLY A 30 -10.94 -16.51 -3.16
CA GLY A 30 -11.52 -15.82 -2.02
C GLY A 30 -12.14 -14.50 -2.46
N SER A 31 -12.79 -13.81 -1.53
CA SER A 31 -13.45 -12.52 -1.73
C SER A 31 -13.09 -11.59 -0.58
N VAL A 32 -13.00 -10.29 -0.84
CA VAL A 32 -12.86 -9.25 0.21
C VAL A 32 -14.20 -8.93 0.87
N LYS A 33 -15.32 -9.27 0.21
CA LYS A 33 -16.66 -8.84 0.62
C LYS A 33 -17.11 -9.37 1.99
N PRO A 34 -16.71 -10.57 2.46
CA PRO A 34 -16.99 -10.97 3.83
C PRO A 34 -16.39 -10.01 4.88
N ASN A 35 -15.28 -9.34 4.56
CA ASN A 35 -14.60 -8.43 5.49
C ASN A 35 -15.17 -7.01 5.50
N VAL A 36 -15.59 -6.49 4.33
CA VAL A 36 -15.94 -5.06 4.16
C VAL A 36 -17.30 -4.83 3.48
N GLY A 37 -18.05 -5.89 3.23
CA GLY A 37 -19.31 -5.84 2.50
C GLY A 37 -19.13 -5.68 0.99
N HIS A 38 -20.26 -5.56 0.29
CA HIS A 38 -20.30 -5.27 -1.14
C HIS A 38 -20.33 -3.76 -1.38
N SER A 39 -19.18 -3.15 -1.68
CA SER A 39 -19.01 -1.70 -1.85
C SER A 39 -19.50 -1.15 -3.20
N GLU A 40 -20.42 -1.87 -3.86
CA GLU A 40 -21.07 -1.48 -5.12
C GLU A 40 -20.09 -1.01 -6.19
N GLY A 41 -20.18 0.24 -6.63
CA GLY A 41 -19.29 0.84 -7.62
C GLY A 41 -17.80 0.78 -7.23
N ALA A 42 -17.48 0.66 -5.94
CA ALA A 42 -16.10 0.49 -5.46
C ALA A 42 -15.67 -0.99 -5.31
N SER A 43 -16.54 -1.97 -5.55
CA SER A 43 -16.23 -3.39 -5.31
C SER A 43 -15.01 -3.86 -6.08
N GLY A 44 -14.88 -3.45 -7.35
CA GLY A 44 -13.75 -3.81 -8.19
C GLY A 44 -12.42 -3.27 -7.64
N ILE A 45 -12.39 -1.99 -7.25
CA ILE A 45 -11.16 -1.38 -6.69
C ILE A 45 -10.81 -1.93 -5.32
N THR A 46 -11.80 -2.23 -4.47
CA THR A 46 -11.57 -2.89 -3.17
C THR A 46 -10.91 -4.27 -3.36
N SER A 47 -11.38 -5.05 -4.33
CA SER A 47 -10.79 -6.35 -4.68
C SER A 47 -9.38 -6.22 -5.28
N LEU A 48 -9.12 -5.19 -6.10
CA LEU A 48 -7.77 -4.87 -6.58
C LEU A 48 -6.82 -4.51 -5.43
N ILE A 49 -7.25 -3.69 -4.47
CA ILE A 49 -6.43 -3.32 -3.30
C ILE A 49 -6.03 -4.58 -2.50
N LYS A 50 -6.99 -5.48 -2.22
CA LYS A 50 -6.68 -6.75 -1.54
C LYS A 50 -5.67 -7.58 -2.33
N ALA A 51 -5.87 -7.74 -3.64
CA ALA A 51 -5.00 -8.54 -4.48
C ALA A 51 -3.58 -7.97 -4.58
N THR A 52 -3.44 -6.64 -4.72
CA THR A 52 -2.15 -5.94 -4.70
C THR A 52 -1.44 -6.13 -3.37
N LEU A 53 -2.12 -5.89 -2.24
CA LEU A 53 -1.51 -6.08 -0.91
C LEU A 53 -1.10 -7.54 -0.66
N ALA A 54 -1.88 -8.51 -1.15
CA ALA A 54 -1.54 -9.92 -1.04
C ALA A 54 -0.29 -10.29 -1.85
N LEU A 55 -0.15 -9.73 -3.06
CA LEU A 55 1.04 -9.90 -3.91
C LEU A 55 2.28 -9.22 -3.30
N GLU A 56 2.14 -7.98 -2.81
CA GLU A 56 3.24 -7.22 -2.20
C GLU A 56 3.76 -7.89 -0.92
N ARG A 57 2.86 -8.48 -0.12
CA ARG A 57 3.22 -9.14 1.14
C ARG A 57 3.55 -10.62 0.98
N GLY A 58 3.30 -11.21 -0.19
CA GLY A 58 3.47 -12.65 -0.42
C GLY A 58 2.57 -13.54 0.43
N ILE A 59 1.43 -13.03 0.89
CA ILE A 59 0.48 -13.74 1.76
C ILE A 59 -0.94 -13.57 1.20
N ILE A 60 -1.63 -14.70 1.01
CA ILE A 60 -3.05 -14.75 0.67
C ILE A 60 -3.85 -14.74 1.97
N PRO A 61 -4.65 -13.69 2.25
CA PRO A 61 -5.42 -13.60 3.47
C PRO A 61 -6.57 -14.62 3.50
N PRO A 62 -7.00 -15.06 4.68
CA PRO A 62 -8.11 -16.00 4.82
C PRO A 62 -9.43 -15.38 4.38
N ASN A 63 -10.31 -16.20 3.83
CA ASN A 63 -11.70 -15.87 3.55
C ASN A 63 -12.52 -16.14 4.82
N ILE A 64 -12.96 -15.08 5.50
CA ILE A 64 -13.74 -15.21 6.74
C ILE A 64 -15.17 -15.70 6.45
N ASN A 65 -15.83 -16.24 7.48
CA ASN A 65 -17.20 -16.79 7.42
C ASN A 65 -17.36 -17.96 6.42
N PHE A 66 -16.28 -18.68 6.11
CA PHE A 66 -16.31 -19.88 5.27
C PHE A 66 -16.14 -21.13 6.14
N GLU A 67 -17.27 -21.74 6.55
CA GLU A 67 -17.28 -22.93 7.40
C GLU A 67 -17.72 -24.19 6.64
N THR A 68 -18.93 -24.16 6.07
CA THR A 68 -19.48 -25.27 5.29
C THR A 68 -19.44 -24.92 3.80
N PRO A 69 -18.63 -25.61 2.98
CA PRO A 69 -18.58 -25.35 1.55
C PRO A 69 -19.94 -25.60 0.89
N ASN A 70 -20.35 -24.72 -0.03
CA ASN A 70 -21.60 -24.88 -0.76
C ASN A 70 -21.57 -26.18 -1.59
N PRO A 71 -22.50 -27.14 -1.38
CA PRO A 71 -22.49 -28.44 -2.04
C PRO A 71 -22.80 -28.37 -3.54
N LYS A 72 -23.36 -27.26 -4.02
CA LYS A 72 -23.60 -27.02 -5.46
C LYS A 72 -22.32 -26.73 -6.23
N ILE A 73 -21.21 -26.48 -5.53
CA ILE A 73 -19.91 -26.22 -6.15
C ILE A 73 -19.16 -27.55 -6.30
N PRO A 74 -18.69 -27.91 -7.50
CA PRO A 74 -17.95 -29.15 -7.73
C PRO A 74 -16.48 -28.98 -7.31
N TRP A 75 -16.21 -28.80 -6.01
CA TRP A 75 -14.88 -28.48 -5.45
C TRP A 75 -13.78 -29.45 -5.89
N ALA A 76 -14.03 -30.76 -5.79
CA ALA A 76 -13.06 -31.80 -6.16
C ALA A 76 -12.71 -31.77 -7.66
N LYS A 77 -13.71 -31.55 -8.53
CA LYS A 77 -13.51 -31.50 -9.99
C LYS A 77 -12.83 -30.20 -10.43
N SER A 78 -13.18 -29.07 -9.81
CA SER A 78 -12.63 -27.76 -10.16
C SER A 78 -11.20 -27.56 -9.66
N LYS A 79 -10.74 -28.35 -8.69
CA LYS A 79 -9.47 -28.15 -7.95
C LYS A 79 -9.33 -26.72 -7.44
N ILE A 80 -10.42 -26.15 -6.97
CA ILE A 80 -10.45 -24.82 -6.35
C ILE A 80 -10.48 -25.00 -4.84
N ALA A 81 -9.68 -24.23 -4.12
CA ALA A 81 -9.72 -24.19 -2.66
C ALA A 81 -9.91 -22.76 -2.15
N VAL A 82 -10.57 -22.64 -1.00
CA VAL A 82 -10.77 -21.36 -0.31
C VAL A 82 -9.80 -21.30 0.86
N PRO A 83 -8.89 -20.31 0.94
CA PRO A 83 -7.97 -20.19 2.05
C PRO A 83 -8.73 -19.78 3.32
N ILE A 84 -8.67 -20.58 4.38
CA ILE A 84 -9.29 -20.27 5.69
C ILE A 84 -8.25 -19.86 6.74
N GLN A 85 -6.97 -19.90 6.38
CA GLN A 85 -5.83 -19.42 7.17
C GLN A 85 -4.91 -18.58 6.27
N PRO A 86 -4.09 -17.68 6.84
CA PRO A 86 -3.05 -16.99 6.07
C PRO A 86 -2.18 -18.00 5.32
N THR A 87 -2.15 -17.88 3.99
CA THR A 87 -1.47 -18.85 3.12
C THR A 87 -0.34 -18.16 2.38
N THR A 88 0.89 -18.66 2.50
CA THR A 88 2.05 -18.12 1.78
C THR A 88 1.86 -18.28 0.27
N TRP A 89 2.31 -17.29 -0.50
CA TRP A 89 2.27 -17.36 -1.95
C TRP A 89 3.16 -18.51 -2.47
N PRO A 90 2.71 -19.32 -3.46
CA PRO A 90 3.56 -20.34 -4.08
C PRO A 90 4.84 -19.75 -4.67
N THR A 91 5.98 -20.42 -4.42
CA THR A 91 7.31 -19.97 -4.87
C THR A 91 7.78 -20.62 -6.18
N ASP A 92 7.05 -21.62 -6.66
CA ASP A 92 7.36 -22.39 -7.88
C ASP A 92 6.96 -21.67 -9.18
N ARG A 93 6.33 -20.48 -9.08
CA ARG A 93 5.78 -19.72 -10.20
C ARG A 93 5.72 -18.23 -9.90
N LEU A 94 5.59 -17.42 -10.95
CA LEU A 94 5.40 -15.97 -10.80
C LEU A 94 4.10 -15.66 -10.04
N PRO A 95 4.14 -14.80 -9.01
CA PRO A 95 2.93 -14.41 -8.29
C PRO A 95 1.98 -13.63 -9.18
N ARG A 96 0.81 -14.22 -9.46
CA ARG A 96 -0.26 -13.61 -10.25
C ARG A 96 -1.62 -13.80 -9.61
N ALA A 97 -2.44 -12.75 -9.63
CA ALA A 97 -3.79 -12.76 -9.09
C ALA A 97 -4.79 -12.32 -10.15
N SER A 98 -5.88 -13.07 -10.30
CA SER A 98 -7.05 -12.63 -11.06
C SER A 98 -8.06 -11.95 -10.15
N VAL A 99 -8.67 -10.87 -10.65
CA VAL A 99 -9.78 -10.14 -10.00
C VAL A 99 -11.00 -10.15 -10.92
N ASN A 100 -12.12 -10.66 -10.42
CA ASN A 100 -13.41 -10.70 -11.12
C ASN A 100 -14.37 -9.62 -10.59
N SER A 101 -15.13 -9.00 -11.49
CA SER A 101 -16.25 -8.13 -11.12
C SER A 101 -17.38 -8.25 -12.14
N PHE A 102 -18.57 -8.66 -11.69
CA PHE A 102 -19.73 -8.94 -12.54
C PHE A 102 -20.88 -8.00 -12.17
N GLY A 103 -21.21 -7.07 -13.07
CA GLY A 103 -22.29 -6.11 -12.85
C GLY A 103 -23.65 -6.75 -13.07
N ILE A 104 -24.66 -6.32 -12.28
CA ILE A 104 -26.03 -6.82 -12.42
C ILE A 104 -26.63 -6.58 -13.83
N GLY A 105 -26.16 -5.55 -14.55
CA GLY A 105 -26.53 -5.27 -15.94
C GLY A 105 -25.87 -6.20 -16.98
N GLY A 106 -25.10 -7.20 -16.56
CA GLY A 106 -24.45 -8.19 -17.43
C GLY A 106 -23.05 -7.79 -17.92
N ALA A 107 -22.57 -6.59 -17.60
CA ALA A 107 -21.21 -6.17 -17.90
C ALA A 107 -20.21 -6.87 -16.97
N ASN A 108 -19.25 -7.59 -17.54
CA ASN A 108 -18.24 -8.34 -16.80
C ASN A 108 -16.85 -7.74 -17.01
N ALA A 109 -16.07 -7.66 -15.94
CA ALA A 109 -14.67 -7.25 -15.97
C ALA A 109 -13.78 -8.30 -15.31
N HIS A 110 -12.59 -8.49 -15.89
CA HIS A 110 -11.55 -9.37 -15.37
C HIS A 110 -10.19 -8.68 -15.50
N VAL A 111 -9.42 -8.67 -14.42
CA VAL A 111 -8.06 -8.11 -14.40
C VAL A 111 -7.09 -9.16 -13.89
N ILE A 112 -5.93 -9.25 -14.53
CA ILE A 112 -4.81 -10.08 -14.08
C ILE A 112 -3.72 -9.15 -13.57
N LEU A 113 -3.31 -9.35 -12.33
CA LEU A 113 -2.19 -8.68 -11.68
C LEU A 113 -0.99 -9.63 -11.64
N GLU A 114 0.20 -9.06 -11.76
CA GLU A 114 1.48 -9.74 -11.53
C GLU A 114 2.26 -8.96 -10.47
N SER A 115 3.00 -9.65 -9.61
CA SER A 115 3.83 -8.99 -8.58
C SER A 115 4.86 -8.07 -9.21
N ALA A 116 5.01 -6.86 -8.66
CA ALA A 116 6.03 -5.91 -9.10
C ALA A 116 7.47 -6.43 -8.91
N GLU A 117 7.70 -7.41 -8.03
CA GLU A 117 9.02 -8.04 -7.86
C GLU A 117 9.54 -8.69 -9.14
N SER A 118 8.67 -9.12 -10.07
CA SER A 118 9.11 -9.63 -11.37
C SER A 118 9.69 -8.54 -12.29
N PHE A 119 9.35 -7.27 -12.03
CA PHE A 119 9.76 -6.12 -12.85
C PHE A 119 10.85 -5.27 -12.20
N LYS A 120 11.12 -5.45 -10.90
CA LYS A 120 12.15 -4.68 -10.22
C LYS A 120 13.53 -5.13 -10.74
N PRO A 121 14.36 -4.20 -11.26
CA PRO A 121 15.78 -4.47 -11.43
C PRO A 121 16.33 -4.92 -10.09
N ARG A 122 17.08 -6.03 -10.07
CA ARG A 122 17.72 -6.54 -8.85
C ARG A 122 18.44 -5.37 -8.18
N ALA A 123 17.97 -4.96 -6.99
CA ALA A 123 18.41 -3.71 -6.38
C ALA A 123 19.93 -3.67 -6.36
N ARG A 124 20.52 -2.64 -6.98
CA ARG A 124 21.94 -2.37 -6.82
C ARG A 124 22.11 -2.09 -5.33
N GLN A 125 22.92 -2.90 -4.65
CA GLN A 125 23.37 -2.57 -3.30
C GLN A 125 24.19 -1.29 -3.42
N GLU A 126 23.53 -0.14 -3.41
CA GLU A 126 24.20 1.12 -3.17
C GLU A 126 24.71 1.03 -1.75
N SER A 127 26.04 0.97 -1.63
CA SER A 127 26.72 1.12 -0.36
C SER A 127 26.26 2.45 0.24
N GLN A 128 25.36 2.40 1.22
CA GLN A 128 25.00 3.57 2.00
C GLN A 128 26.31 4.11 2.58
N SER A 129 26.75 5.28 2.10
CA SER A 129 27.91 5.92 2.71
C SER A 129 27.50 6.22 4.15
N SER A 130 28.17 5.60 5.12
CA SER A 130 27.89 5.65 6.56
C SER A 130 28.21 7.03 7.18
N ARG A 131 28.09 8.10 6.41
CA ARG A 131 28.42 9.44 6.88
C ARG A 131 27.16 10.00 7.52
N VAL A 132 27.16 10.02 8.87
CA VAL A 132 26.13 10.67 9.67
C VAL A 132 25.99 12.12 9.17
N ARG A 133 24.81 12.46 8.66
CA ARG A 133 24.47 13.80 8.20
C ARG A 133 23.12 14.18 8.81
N PRO A 134 22.93 15.45 9.18
CA PRO A 134 21.61 15.90 9.60
C PRO A 134 20.63 15.81 8.42
N HIS A 135 19.42 15.38 8.70
CA HIS A 135 18.31 15.30 7.76
C HIS A 135 17.33 16.44 8.01
N LEU A 136 16.91 17.12 6.95
CA LEU A 136 15.84 18.12 7.00
C LEU A 136 14.51 17.44 6.69
N LEU A 137 13.63 17.36 7.69
CA LEU A 137 12.24 16.93 7.53
C LEU A 137 11.38 18.16 7.28
N THR A 138 10.69 18.22 6.14
CA THR A 138 9.78 19.31 5.79
C THR A 138 8.35 18.86 5.94
N PHE A 139 7.57 19.54 6.77
CA PHE A 139 6.16 19.23 6.99
C PHE A 139 5.29 20.35 6.41
N SER A 140 4.17 19.97 5.79
CA SER A 140 3.17 20.95 5.40
C SER A 140 1.75 20.40 5.40
N ALA A 141 0.78 21.28 5.63
CA ALA A 141 -0.65 20.99 5.52
C ALA A 141 -1.44 22.27 5.15
N ASP A 142 -2.72 22.12 4.84
CA ASP A 142 -3.66 23.23 4.62
C ASP A 142 -4.24 23.79 5.93
N HIS A 143 -4.17 23.02 7.03
CA HIS A 143 -4.64 23.37 8.37
C HIS A 143 -3.59 23.03 9.45
N PRO A 144 -3.44 23.83 10.53
CA PRO A 144 -2.46 23.55 11.59
C PRO A 144 -2.72 22.23 12.32
N ASP A 145 -3.96 21.79 12.43
CA ASP A 145 -4.28 20.52 13.10
C ASP A 145 -3.88 19.31 12.26
N SER A 146 -4.11 19.35 10.95
CA SER A 146 -3.62 18.34 10.00
C SER A 146 -2.10 18.29 9.94
N LEU A 147 -1.43 19.46 10.06
CA LEU A 147 0.01 19.53 10.19
C LEU A 147 0.49 18.78 11.45
N ARG A 148 -0.15 19.04 12.59
CA ARG A 148 0.17 18.37 13.86
C ARG A 148 0.00 16.86 13.76
N GLU A 149 -1.12 16.40 13.21
CA GLU A 149 -1.39 14.97 13.04
C GLU A 149 -0.36 14.31 12.11
N SER A 150 -0.04 14.93 10.97
CA SER A 150 0.97 14.41 10.04
C SER A 150 2.34 14.31 10.71
N ILE A 151 2.74 15.31 11.51
CA ILE A 151 3.99 15.28 12.27
C ILE A 151 3.99 14.08 13.22
N THR A 152 2.95 13.93 14.05
CA THR A 152 2.86 12.82 15.01
C THR A 152 2.94 11.45 14.33
N GLN A 153 2.27 11.28 13.18
CA GLN A 153 2.30 10.04 12.41
C GLN A 153 3.70 9.75 11.84
N ILE A 154 4.38 10.78 11.32
CA ILE A 154 5.74 10.64 10.76
C ILE A 154 6.77 10.38 11.87
N GLU A 155 6.66 11.05 13.01
CA GLU A 155 7.51 10.81 14.17
C GLU A 155 7.37 9.37 14.65
N ALA A 156 6.13 8.90 14.83
CA ALA A 156 5.86 7.51 15.21
C ALA A 156 6.35 6.49 14.16
N TYR A 157 6.32 6.85 12.87
CA TYR A 157 6.88 6.02 11.80
C TYR A 157 8.41 5.94 11.89
N CYS A 158 9.09 7.08 12.03
CA CYS A 158 10.55 7.14 12.12
C CYS A 158 11.07 6.45 13.40
N GLN A 159 10.33 6.51 14.50
CA GLN A 159 10.68 5.79 15.74
C GLN A 159 10.65 4.26 15.58
N LYS A 160 9.80 3.73 14.69
CA LYS A 160 9.72 2.28 14.43
C LYS A 160 10.85 1.76 13.56
N ASP A 161 11.35 2.59 12.64
CA ASP A 161 12.47 2.25 11.74
C ASP A 161 13.35 3.47 11.47
N PRO A 162 14.30 3.79 12.38
CA PRO A 162 15.17 4.96 12.25
C PRO A 162 16.03 4.97 10.98
N SER A 163 16.30 3.80 10.40
CA SER A 163 17.07 3.67 9.15
C SER A 163 16.40 4.34 7.94
N ARG A 164 15.11 4.63 8.04
CA ARG A 164 14.31 5.25 6.98
C ARG A 164 14.34 6.77 6.98
N LEU A 165 15.02 7.40 7.93
CA LEU A 165 14.99 8.86 8.07
C LEU A 165 15.43 9.58 6.78
N THR A 166 16.44 9.04 6.09
CA THR A 166 16.87 9.55 4.77
C THR A 166 15.75 9.47 3.72
N ASP A 167 15.10 8.31 3.60
CA ASP A 167 14.01 8.08 2.64
C ASP A 167 12.80 8.97 2.95
N VAL A 168 12.49 9.15 4.24
CA VAL A 168 11.41 10.01 4.72
C VAL A 168 11.71 11.46 4.40
N ALA A 169 12.90 11.96 4.73
CA ALA A 169 13.32 13.34 4.42
C ALA A 169 13.22 13.61 2.91
N HIS A 170 13.72 12.70 2.07
CA HIS A 170 13.61 12.81 0.62
C HIS A 170 12.14 12.81 0.16
N THR A 171 11.31 11.92 0.69
CA THR A 171 9.89 11.81 0.31
C THR A 171 9.11 13.06 0.70
N LEU A 172 9.35 13.59 1.89
CA LEU A 172 8.74 14.83 2.37
C LEU A 172 9.18 16.05 1.56
N GLY A 173 10.47 16.12 1.20
CA GLY A 173 11.02 17.24 0.43
C GLY A 173 10.63 17.22 -1.05
N ALA A 174 10.58 16.04 -1.67
CA ALA A 174 10.50 15.89 -3.13
C ALA A 174 9.25 15.19 -3.66
N ARG A 175 8.49 14.46 -2.82
CA ARG A 175 7.38 13.58 -3.24
C ARG A 175 6.07 13.89 -2.52
N ARG A 176 5.95 15.11 -1.99
CA ARG A 176 4.75 15.66 -1.35
C ARG A 176 4.55 17.09 -1.81
N ASP A 177 3.30 17.53 -1.80
CA ASP A 177 2.96 18.93 -2.02
C ASP A 177 3.43 19.78 -0.83
N HIS A 178 3.79 21.04 -1.12
CA HIS A 178 4.26 22.00 -0.12
C HIS A 178 3.17 23.05 0.16
N LEU A 179 2.30 22.74 1.11
CA LEU A 179 1.09 23.50 1.46
C LEU A 179 1.37 24.72 2.35
N ALA A 180 0.31 25.44 2.72
CA ALA A 180 0.41 26.76 3.33
C ALA A 180 0.99 26.75 4.75
N TRP A 181 0.51 25.87 5.64
CA TRP A 181 1.07 25.72 6.97
C TRP A 181 2.29 24.83 6.90
N ARG A 182 3.42 25.31 7.43
CA ARG A 182 4.70 24.63 7.34
C ARG A 182 5.39 24.58 8.67
N ALA A 183 6.15 23.51 8.86
CA ALA A 183 7.12 23.33 9.92
C ALA A 183 8.28 22.50 9.38
N TYR A 184 9.41 22.52 10.06
CA TYR A 184 10.55 21.68 9.72
C TYR A 184 11.18 21.10 10.97
N ALA A 185 11.92 20.02 10.81
CA ALA A 185 12.83 19.52 11.84
C ALA A 185 14.18 19.21 11.21
N VAL A 186 15.25 19.41 11.99
CA VAL A 186 16.58 18.93 11.65
C VAL A 186 16.91 17.83 12.64
N SER A 187 17.15 16.63 12.14
CA SER A 187 17.33 15.43 12.96
C SER A 187 18.48 14.59 12.44
N GLU A 188 19.25 14.01 13.36
CA GLU A 188 20.22 12.96 13.07
C GLU A 188 19.51 11.59 13.15
N GLU A 189 20.06 10.54 12.53
CA GLU A 189 19.41 9.22 12.41
C GLU A 189 18.86 8.64 13.73
N SER A 190 19.49 8.94 14.86
CA SER A 190 19.08 8.48 16.20
C SER A 190 18.67 9.62 17.15
N GLY A 191 18.57 10.85 16.65
CA GLY A 191 18.28 12.03 17.45
C GLY A 191 16.78 12.32 17.60
N PRO A 192 16.37 13.06 18.65
CA PRO A 192 15.00 13.55 18.76
C PRO A 192 14.62 14.42 17.56
N ILE A 193 13.38 14.30 17.09
CA ILE A 193 12.82 15.18 16.07
C ILE A 193 12.29 16.43 16.79
N HIS A 194 13.02 17.52 16.71
CA HIS A 194 12.59 18.81 17.24
C HIS A 194 11.94 19.65 16.14
N VAL A 195 10.62 19.68 16.14
CA VAL A 195 9.83 20.40 15.13
C VAL A 195 9.79 21.90 15.44
N SER A 196 10.00 22.72 14.42
CA SER A 196 9.89 24.18 14.48
C SER A 196 8.45 24.62 14.82
N GLN A 197 8.30 25.88 15.20
CA GLN A 197 6.98 26.52 15.25
C GLN A 197 6.26 26.41 13.89
N PHE A 198 4.93 26.37 13.94
CA PHE A 198 4.10 26.29 12.74
C PHE A 198 3.96 27.68 12.15
N VAL A 199 4.23 27.81 10.85
CA VAL A 199 4.16 29.08 10.14
C VAL A 199 3.24 28.94 8.94
N LYS A 200 2.28 29.85 8.80
CA LYS A 200 1.47 29.95 7.58
C LYS A 200 2.22 30.80 6.56
N THR A 201 2.61 30.18 5.45
CA THR A 201 3.23 30.87 4.32
C THR A 201 2.24 31.77 3.59
N ARG A 202 2.73 32.87 3.04
CA ARG A 202 1.93 33.85 2.29
C ARG A 202 2.43 33.96 0.85
N SER A 203 3.69 34.32 0.70
CA SER A 203 4.41 34.43 -0.57
C SER A 203 5.88 34.04 -0.39
N ALA A 204 6.58 33.76 -1.50
CA ALA A 204 8.02 33.58 -1.47
C ALA A 204 8.70 34.89 -1.00
N PRO A 205 9.56 34.84 0.03
CA PRO A 205 10.24 36.04 0.53
C PRO A 205 11.31 36.50 -0.47
N GLN A 206 11.63 37.79 -0.43
CA GLN A 206 12.84 38.31 -1.07
C GLN A 206 14.05 37.91 -0.23
N LEU A 207 15.04 37.28 -0.86
CA LEU A 207 16.26 36.81 -0.21
C LEU A 207 17.41 37.77 -0.51
N ASN A 208 17.99 38.36 0.53
CA ASN A 208 19.17 39.23 0.43
C ASN A 208 20.31 38.62 1.27
N PHE A 209 21.49 38.49 0.68
CA PHE A 209 22.69 38.01 1.36
C PHE A 209 23.52 39.21 1.84
N VAL A 210 23.84 39.27 3.13
CA VAL A 210 24.66 40.32 3.74
C VAL A 210 26.02 39.75 4.09
N PHE A 211 27.08 40.32 3.52
CA PHE A 211 28.46 39.92 3.76
C PHE A 211 29.09 40.86 4.78
N SER A 212 29.46 40.34 5.95
CA SER A 212 30.14 41.10 6.98
C SER A 212 31.60 41.41 6.60
N GLY A 213 32.13 42.48 7.17
CA GLY A 213 33.55 42.85 7.04
C GLY A 213 34.46 42.06 7.99
N HIS A 214 35.61 42.64 8.31
CA HIS A 214 36.56 42.07 9.29
C HIS A 214 35.92 41.92 10.69
N GLY A 215 36.27 40.84 11.42
CA GLY A 215 35.84 40.60 12.81
C GLY A 215 34.95 39.37 13.02
N ALA A 216 34.57 38.66 11.95
CA ALA A 216 33.75 37.43 12.02
C ALA A 216 34.57 36.14 12.03
N GLN A 217 35.90 36.23 11.99
CA GLN A 217 36.79 35.08 12.15
C GLN A 217 36.71 34.53 13.59
N TRP A 218 36.79 33.20 13.72
CA TRP A 218 36.82 32.47 14.99
C TRP A 218 38.14 31.71 15.12
#